data_AF-A0A946HMD2-F1
#
_entry.id   AF-A0A946HMD2-F1
#
_cell.length_a   1.000
_cell.length_b   1.000
_cell.length_c   1.000
_cell.angle_alpha   90.00
_cell.angle_beta   90.00
_cell.angle_gamma   90.00
#
_symmetry.space_group_name_H-M   'P 1'
#
loop_
_entity.id
_entity.type
_entity.pdbx_description
1 polymer ?
#
loop_
_entity_poly.entity_id
_entity_poly.type
_entity_poly.pdbx_seq_one_letter_code
_entity_poly.pdbx_strand_id
1 'polypeptide(L)'
;MPHDSDPNHPHSLLPPDPALRVQALETILREKGLIDPDALAAIISTYENDIGPQNGARVVAKAWCDDGFRARLLADPMPLLQNLGFYGRQGEHMVIVENTAALHNLVVCTLCSCYPWPLLGIPPAWYKSDAYRARAVREPRRVLAEFGVSLPDSTAIRVWDSTA
;
A
#
# COMPACT_ATOMS: atom_id res chain seq x y z
N MET A 1 -10.34 -1.87 -36.66
CA MET A 1 -8.91 -1.51 -36.56
C MET A 1 -8.29 -2.49 -35.59
N PRO A 2 -7.38 -3.37 -36.01
CA PRO A 2 -6.63 -4.21 -35.08
C PRO A 2 -5.71 -3.29 -34.28
N HIS A 3 -5.74 -3.42 -32.95
CA HIS A 3 -4.81 -2.71 -32.08
C HIS A 3 -3.44 -3.39 -32.22
N ASP A 4 -2.53 -2.76 -32.95
CA ASP A 4 -1.12 -3.14 -32.94
C ASP A 4 -0.59 -3.01 -31.51
N SER A 5 -0.23 -4.14 -30.92
CA SER A 5 0.48 -4.22 -29.65
C SER A 5 1.85 -3.58 -29.82
N ASP A 6 2.02 -2.36 -29.32
CA ASP A 6 3.30 -1.66 -29.31
C ASP A 6 4.35 -2.50 -28.54
N PRO A 7 5.43 -2.97 -29.19
CA PRO A 7 6.50 -3.74 -28.54
C PRO A 7 7.27 -2.91 -27.50
N ASN A 8 7.11 -1.58 -27.47
CA ASN A 8 7.68 -0.70 -26.44
C ASN A 8 6.78 -0.50 -25.21
N HIS A 9 5.63 -1.18 -25.11
CA HIS A 9 4.87 -1.15 -23.87
C HIS A 9 5.68 -1.82 -22.75
N PRO A 10 5.79 -1.26 -21.53
CA PRO A 10 6.58 -1.85 -20.43
C PRO A 10 6.12 -3.25 -20.00
N HIS A 11 4.90 -3.67 -20.37
CA HIS A 11 4.40 -5.03 -20.18
C HIS A 11 4.91 -6.03 -21.25
N SER A 12 5.44 -5.54 -22.36
CA SER A 12 6.01 -6.31 -23.47
C SER A 12 7.47 -6.71 -23.23
N LEU A 13 8.11 -6.19 -22.17
CA LEU A 13 9.53 -6.39 -21.84
C LEU A 13 9.78 -7.53 -20.84
N LEU A 14 8.75 -8.26 -20.42
CA LEU A 14 8.95 -9.47 -19.64
C LEU A 14 9.45 -10.57 -20.58
N PRO A 15 10.65 -11.15 -20.37
CA PRO A 15 11.03 -12.34 -21.10
C PRO A 15 9.93 -13.40 -20.99
N PRO A 16 9.74 -14.20 -22.06
CA PRO A 16 8.85 -15.35 -22.01
C PRO A 16 9.19 -16.19 -20.76
N ASP A 17 8.16 -16.76 -20.16
CA ASP A 17 8.25 -17.61 -18.97
C ASP A 17 8.85 -16.94 -17.71
N PRO A 18 8.23 -15.87 -17.16
CA PRO A 18 8.66 -15.26 -15.91
C PRO A 18 8.78 -16.25 -14.74
N ALA A 19 7.95 -17.30 -14.73
CA ALA A 19 8.02 -18.38 -13.74
C ALA A 19 9.37 -19.14 -13.80
N LEU A 20 9.87 -19.47 -15.00
CA LEU A 20 11.15 -20.16 -15.16
C LEU A 20 12.32 -19.31 -14.68
N ARG A 21 12.29 -17.99 -14.94
CA ARG A 21 13.32 -17.07 -14.44
C ARG A 21 13.31 -16.95 -12.92
N VAL A 22 12.14 -16.88 -12.31
CA VAL A 22 11.99 -16.88 -10.84
C VAL A 22 12.55 -18.18 -10.25
N GLN A 23 12.18 -19.33 -10.83
CA GLN A 23 12.65 -20.64 -10.38
C GLN A 23 14.18 -20.78 -10.52
N ALA A 24 14.76 -20.29 -11.61
CA ALA A 24 16.21 -20.31 -11.82
C ALA A 24 16.94 -19.44 -10.79
N LEU A 25 16.39 -18.26 -10.48
CA LEU A 25 16.93 -17.36 -9.46
C LEU A 25 16.86 -17.97 -8.06
N GLU A 26 15.71 -18.55 -7.68
CA GLU A 26 15.54 -19.24 -6.41
C GLU A 26 16.55 -20.40 -6.28
N THR A 27 16.69 -21.22 -7.33
CA THR A 27 17.61 -22.36 -7.35
C THR A 27 19.05 -21.93 -7.09
N ILE A 28 19.57 -20.93 -7.83
CA ILE A 28 20.97 -20.49 -7.67
C ILE A 28 21.21 -19.80 -6.32
N LEU A 29 20.23 -19.05 -5.79
CA LEU A 29 20.35 -18.42 -4.47
C LEU A 29 20.36 -19.46 -3.35
N ARG A 30 19.54 -20.52 -3.46
CA ARG A 30 19.51 -21.63 -2.52
C ARG A 30 20.81 -22.44 -2.57
N GLU A 31 21.29 -22.81 -3.76
CA GLU A 31 22.54 -23.55 -3.93
C GLU A 31 23.76 -22.80 -3.37
N LYS A 32 23.73 -21.47 -3.43
CA LYS A 32 24.75 -20.60 -2.83
C LYS A 32 24.58 -20.38 -1.32
N GLY A 33 23.52 -20.92 -0.70
CA GLY A 33 23.21 -20.72 0.72
C GLY A 33 22.83 -19.29 1.08
N LEU A 34 22.35 -18.49 0.11
CA LEU A 34 21.97 -17.08 0.32
C LEU A 34 20.52 -16.91 0.77
N ILE A 35 19.68 -17.94 0.57
CA ILE A 35 18.31 -17.98 1.04
C ILE A 35 18.02 -19.30 1.73
N ASP A 36 17.15 -19.23 2.73
CA ASP A 36 16.55 -20.38 3.39
C ASP A 36 15.10 -20.53 2.86
N PRO A 37 14.75 -21.67 2.23
CA PRO A 37 13.39 -21.92 1.74
C PRO A 37 12.31 -21.83 2.83
N ASP A 38 12.60 -22.26 4.05
CA ASP A 38 11.62 -22.23 5.14
C ASP A 38 11.35 -20.79 5.58
N ALA A 39 12.39 -19.96 5.62
CA ALA A 39 12.24 -18.53 5.87
C ALA A 39 11.44 -17.82 4.77
N LEU A 40 11.65 -18.20 3.50
CA LEU A 40 10.88 -17.65 2.37
C LEU A 40 9.40 -18.04 2.48
N ALA A 41 9.10 -19.30 2.78
CA ALA A 41 7.74 -19.78 2.98
C ALA A 41 7.04 -19.05 4.14
N ALA A 42 7.76 -18.80 5.24
CA ALA A 42 7.23 -18.02 6.37
C ALA A 42 6.88 -16.59 5.95
N ILE A 43 7.76 -15.91 5.19
CA ILE A 43 7.51 -14.55 4.68
C ILE A 43 6.24 -14.52 3.81
N ILE A 44 6.08 -15.48 2.90
CA ILE A 44 4.90 -15.56 2.02
C ILE A 44 3.64 -15.73 2.88
N SER A 45 3.63 -16.71 3.80
CA SER A 45 2.48 -16.97 4.67
C SER A 45 2.10 -15.74 5.50
N THR A 46 3.07 -15.01 6.04
CA THR A 46 2.80 -13.80 6.84
C THR A 46 2.02 -12.75 6.07
N TYR A 47 2.38 -12.46 4.82
CA TYR A 47 1.70 -11.44 4.02
C TYR A 47 0.43 -11.95 3.34
N GLU A 48 0.30 -13.25 3.15
CA GLU A 48 -0.90 -13.86 2.55
C GLU A 48 -2.01 -14.07 3.58
N ASN A 49 -1.67 -14.48 4.81
CA ASN A 49 -2.64 -14.97 5.79
C ASN A 49 -2.74 -14.09 7.04
N ASP A 50 -1.64 -13.50 7.51
CA ASP A 50 -1.59 -12.89 8.85
C ASP A 50 -1.75 -11.36 8.80
N ILE A 51 -1.14 -10.70 7.82
CA ILE A 51 -1.11 -9.25 7.69
C ILE A 51 -2.08 -8.78 6.60
N GLY A 52 -3.03 -7.90 6.97
CA GLY A 52 -3.97 -7.33 6.02
C GLY A 52 -4.79 -6.16 6.59
N PRO A 53 -5.70 -5.59 5.78
CA PRO A 53 -6.46 -4.37 6.10
C PRO A 53 -7.37 -4.49 7.33
N GLN A 54 -7.64 -5.71 7.82
CA GLN A 54 -8.33 -5.94 9.08
C GLN A 54 -7.62 -5.30 10.28
N ASN A 55 -6.29 -5.15 10.23
CA ASN A 55 -5.51 -4.51 11.29
C ASN A 55 -5.84 -3.01 11.36
N GLY A 56 -5.76 -2.30 10.22
CA GLY A 56 -6.19 -0.90 10.11
C GLY A 56 -7.66 -0.70 10.49
N ALA A 57 -8.55 -1.60 10.08
CA ALA A 57 -9.97 -1.53 10.43
C ALA A 57 -10.20 -1.60 11.96
N ARG A 58 -9.46 -2.45 12.68
CA ARG A 58 -9.52 -2.53 14.16
C ARG A 58 -9.06 -1.22 14.81
N VAL A 59 -8.00 -0.60 14.28
CA VAL A 59 -7.50 0.69 14.78
C VAL A 59 -8.54 1.79 14.58
N VAL A 60 -9.13 1.88 13.38
CA VAL A 60 -10.17 2.86 13.04
C VAL A 60 -11.41 2.68 13.93
N ALA A 61 -11.92 1.45 14.05
CA ALA A 61 -13.07 1.17 14.90
C ALA A 61 -12.83 1.54 16.37
N LYS A 62 -11.62 1.28 16.89
CA LYS A 62 -11.24 1.70 18.25
C LYS A 62 -11.20 3.23 18.38
N ALA A 63 -10.68 3.94 17.39
CA ALA A 63 -10.67 5.40 17.38
C ALA A 63 -12.07 6.03 17.29
N TRP A 64 -13.04 5.36 16.66
CA TRP A 64 -14.43 5.82 16.66
C TRP A 64 -15.14 5.64 18.01
N CYS A 65 -14.76 4.64 18.78
CA CYS A 65 -15.41 4.31 20.06
C CYS A 65 -14.73 4.93 21.29
N ASP A 66 -13.52 5.46 21.15
CA ASP A 66 -12.69 5.97 22.24
C ASP A 66 -11.96 7.25 21.81
N ASP A 67 -12.51 8.41 22.18
CA ASP A 67 -11.94 9.72 21.87
C ASP A 67 -10.54 9.91 22.46
N GLY A 68 -10.26 9.30 23.62
CA GLY A 68 -8.94 9.35 24.24
C GLY A 68 -7.90 8.55 23.46
N PHE A 69 -8.29 7.39 22.93
CA PHE A 69 -7.47 6.63 21.99
C PHE A 69 -7.25 7.39 20.68
N ARG A 70 -8.31 7.96 20.09
CA ARG A 70 -8.23 8.78 18.88
C ARG A 70 -7.27 9.95 19.04
N ALA A 71 -7.38 10.72 20.13
CA ALA A 71 -6.51 11.85 20.39
C ALA A 71 -5.03 11.45 20.47
N ARG A 72 -4.72 10.35 21.18
CA ARG A 72 -3.34 9.83 21.25
C ARG A 72 -2.86 9.30 19.90
N LEU A 73 -3.71 8.60 19.15
CA LEU A 73 -3.39 8.04 17.84
C LEU A 73 -3.03 9.13 16.82
N LEU A 74 -3.73 10.26 16.85
CA LEU A 74 -3.43 11.39 15.97
C LEU A 74 -2.19 12.19 16.41
N ALA A 75 -1.84 12.15 17.70
CA ALA A 75 -0.67 12.85 18.23
C ALA A 75 0.63 12.06 18.02
N ASP A 76 0.64 10.78 18.39
CA ASP A 76 1.75 9.86 18.19
C ASP A 76 1.22 8.41 18.10
N PRO A 77 1.07 7.86 16.89
CA PRO A 77 0.46 6.54 16.72
C PRO A 77 1.40 5.41 17.12
N MET A 78 2.72 5.61 17.10
CA MET A 78 3.67 4.50 17.15
C MET A 78 3.61 3.70 18.46
N PRO A 79 3.56 4.31 19.66
CA PRO A 79 3.41 3.57 20.91
C PRO A 79 2.12 2.74 20.95
N LEU A 80 1.03 3.25 20.38
CA LEU A 80 -0.25 2.54 20.35
C LEU A 80 -0.22 1.35 19.38
N LEU A 81 0.30 1.56 18.17
CA LEU A 81 0.37 0.53 17.14
C LEU A 81 1.35 -0.59 17.53
N GLN A 82 2.48 -0.26 18.15
CA GLN A 82 3.41 -1.23 18.72
C GLN A 82 2.75 -2.08 19.82
N ASN A 83 2.02 -1.45 20.74
CA ASN A 83 1.29 -2.17 21.80
C ASN A 83 0.20 -3.09 21.25
N LEU A 84 -0.37 -2.75 20.09
CA LEU A 84 -1.35 -3.59 19.38
C LEU A 84 -0.70 -4.67 18.51
N GLY A 85 0.63 -4.72 18.42
CA GLY A 85 1.36 -5.66 17.57
C GLY A 85 1.37 -5.27 16.08
N PHE A 86 0.95 -4.05 15.73
CA PHE A 86 0.89 -3.55 14.35
C PHE A 86 2.13 -2.71 14.03
N TYR A 87 3.30 -3.34 14.11
CA TYR A 87 4.59 -2.73 13.84
C TYR A 87 5.46 -3.67 13.03
N GLY A 88 6.34 -3.12 12.19
CA GLY A 88 7.29 -3.91 11.42
C GLY A 88 7.69 -3.23 10.12
N ARG A 89 8.18 -4.04 9.19
CA ARG A 89 8.69 -3.59 7.89
C ARG A 89 7.65 -2.75 7.14
N GLN A 90 8.08 -1.60 6.62
CA GLN A 90 7.22 -0.61 5.94
C GLN A 90 6.16 0.05 6.84
N GLY A 91 6.32 -0.03 8.16
CA GLY A 91 5.45 0.61 9.15
C GLY A 91 6.21 1.02 10.41
N GLU A 92 7.52 1.26 10.28
CA GLU A 92 8.40 1.67 11.37
C GLU A 92 8.07 3.08 11.85
N HIS A 93 7.55 3.92 10.94
CA HIS A 93 7.06 5.25 11.20
C HIS A 93 5.72 5.43 10.49
N MET A 94 4.67 5.72 11.23
CA MET A 94 3.33 5.91 10.70
C MET A 94 2.79 7.27 11.14
N VAL A 95 2.05 7.90 10.25
CA VAL A 95 1.27 9.11 10.52
C VAL A 95 -0.17 8.80 10.19
N ILE A 96 -1.08 9.15 11.10
CA ILE A 96 -2.52 8.95 10.88
C ILE A 96 -3.12 10.27 10.40
N VAL A 97 -3.75 10.24 9.24
CA VAL A 97 -4.35 11.41 8.60
C VAL A 97 -5.87 11.33 8.70
N GLU A 98 -6.46 12.29 9.41
CA GLU A 98 -7.88 12.28 9.71
C GLU A 98 -8.69 12.99 8.61
N ASN A 99 -9.71 12.29 8.10
CA ASN A 99 -10.76 12.90 7.29
C ASN A 99 -11.76 13.65 8.18
N THR A 100 -12.24 14.79 7.68
CA THR A 100 -13.31 15.58 8.31
C THR A 100 -14.36 15.93 7.27
N ALA A 101 -15.46 16.59 7.67
CA ALA A 101 -16.46 17.07 6.72
C ALA A 101 -15.89 18.04 5.67
N ALA A 102 -14.84 18.79 6.02
CA ALA A 102 -14.21 19.78 5.14
C ALA A 102 -12.95 19.24 4.42
N LEU A 103 -12.41 18.08 4.81
CA LEU A 103 -11.13 17.57 4.32
C LEU A 103 -11.18 16.06 4.07
N HIS A 104 -10.82 15.66 2.85
CA HIS A 104 -10.56 14.28 2.47
C HIS A 104 -9.07 14.07 2.19
N ASN A 105 -8.44 13.09 2.84
CA ASN A 105 -7.06 12.72 2.62
C ASN A 105 -6.99 11.53 1.65
N LEU A 106 -6.03 11.60 0.73
CA LEU A 106 -5.71 10.53 -0.23
C LEU A 106 -4.21 10.24 -0.14
N VAL A 107 -3.81 8.96 -0.14
CA VAL A 107 -2.39 8.56 -0.05
C VAL A 107 -1.93 7.96 -1.37
N VAL A 108 -0.71 8.26 -1.79
CA VAL A 108 -0.06 7.71 -2.98
C VAL A 108 1.45 7.60 -2.74
N CYS A 109 2.14 6.76 -3.50
CA CYS A 109 3.58 6.83 -3.63
C CYS A 109 3.90 7.01 -5.12
N THR A 110 4.10 8.24 -5.56
CA THR A 110 4.29 8.55 -6.99
C THR A 110 5.54 7.87 -7.55
N LEU A 111 6.58 7.69 -6.72
CA LEU A 111 7.85 7.14 -7.14
C LEU A 111 7.88 5.61 -7.26
N CYS A 112 7.06 4.90 -6.47
CA CYS A 112 7.05 3.43 -6.50
C CYS A 112 5.75 2.84 -5.93
N SER A 113 5.75 2.45 -4.66
CA SER A 113 4.67 1.68 -4.03
C SER A 113 4.70 1.69 -2.50
N CYS A 114 5.34 2.68 -1.86
CA CYS A 114 5.39 2.79 -0.40
C CYS A 114 3.98 2.70 0.20
N TYR A 115 3.83 1.88 1.25
CA TYR A 115 2.53 1.55 1.83
C TYR A 115 2.68 0.95 3.24
N PRO A 116 1.77 1.20 4.20
CA PRO A 116 1.93 0.76 5.59
C PRO A 116 1.57 -0.72 5.78
N TRP A 117 2.49 -1.63 5.46
CA TRP A 117 2.22 -3.07 5.44
C TRP A 117 1.65 -3.62 6.75
N PRO A 118 2.16 -3.28 7.95
CA PRO A 118 1.63 -3.86 9.20
C PRO A 118 0.13 -3.59 9.44
N LEU A 119 -0.41 -2.50 8.87
CA LEU A 119 -1.82 -2.13 8.99
C LEU A 119 -2.69 -2.58 7.82
N LEU A 120 -2.14 -2.55 6.59
CA LEU A 120 -2.94 -2.65 5.37
C LEU A 120 -2.52 -3.81 4.45
N GLY A 121 -1.44 -4.52 4.78
CA GLY A 121 -0.88 -5.59 3.94
C GLY A 121 -0.17 -5.07 2.68
N ILE A 122 0.03 -5.96 1.72
CA ILE A 122 0.65 -5.63 0.43
C ILE A 122 -0.31 -4.76 -0.39
N PRO A 123 0.15 -3.63 -0.98
CA PRO A 123 -0.73 -2.72 -1.70
C PRO A 123 -1.37 -3.38 -2.93
N PRO A 124 -2.63 -3.01 -3.24
CA PRO A 124 -3.33 -3.53 -4.41
C PRO A 124 -2.62 -3.14 -5.71
N ALA A 125 -2.87 -3.91 -6.77
CA ALA A 125 -2.21 -3.69 -8.06
C ALA A 125 -2.44 -2.27 -8.62
N TRP A 126 -3.64 -1.73 -8.48
CA TRP A 126 -3.98 -0.38 -8.96
C TRP A 126 -3.17 0.71 -8.25
N TYR A 127 -2.84 0.56 -6.96
CA TYR A 127 -2.06 1.54 -6.21
C TYR A 127 -0.63 1.66 -6.76
N LYS A 128 -0.08 0.55 -7.24
CA LYS A 128 1.27 0.46 -7.85
C LYS A 128 1.31 0.91 -9.31
N SER A 129 0.15 1.08 -9.94
CA SER A 129 0.06 1.39 -11.36
C SER A 129 0.44 2.85 -11.65
N ASP A 130 1.02 3.08 -12.84
CA ASP A 130 1.34 4.43 -13.31
C ASP A 130 0.09 5.31 -13.42
N ALA A 131 -1.05 4.71 -13.78
CA ALA A 131 -2.33 5.41 -13.89
C ALA A 131 -2.74 6.06 -12.56
N TYR A 132 -2.70 5.32 -11.45
CA TYR A 132 -3.00 5.90 -10.13
C TYR A 132 -1.91 6.89 -9.71
N ARG A 133 -0.64 6.48 -9.79
CA ARG A 133 0.51 7.24 -9.29
C ARG A 133 0.66 8.60 -9.96
N ALA A 134 0.51 8.68 -11.29
CA ALA A 134 0.64 9.94 -12.01
C ALA A 134 -0.55 10.89 -11.83
N ARG A 135 -1.76 10.34 -11.61
CA ARG A 135 -3.01 11.12 -11.62
C ARG A 135 -3.48 11.52 -10.23
N ALA A 136 -3.22 10.72 -9.20
CA ALA A 136 -3.67 11.00 -7.84
C ALA A 136 -3.20 12.37 -7.33
N VAL A 137 -1.98 12.80 -7.69
CA VAL A 137 -1.43 14.11 -7.30
C VAL A 137 -1.88 15.28 -8.18
N ARG A 138 -2.43 15.02 -9.38
CA ARG A 138 -2.77 16.05 -10.37
C ARG A 138 -4.27 16.28 -10.50
N GLU A 139 -5.06 15.22 -10.50
CA GLU A 139 -6.51 15.25 -10.67
C GLU A 139 -7.22 14.31 -9.69
N PRO A 140 -7.00 14.44 -8.36
CA PRO A 140 -7.50 13.51 -7.35
C PRO A 140 -9.01 13.31 -7.37
N ARG A 141 -9.80 14.37 -7.66
CA ARG A 141 -11.27 14.25 -7.76
C ARG A 141 -11.70 13.29 -8.86
N ARG A 142 -11.02 13.31 -10.02
CA ARG A 142 -11.33 12.42 -11.14
C ARG A 142 -10.95 10.99 -10.82
N VAL A 143 -9.78 10.79 -10.21
CA VAL A 143 -9.35 9.46 -9.74
C VAL A 143 -10.37 8.90 -8.73
N LEU A 144 -10.78 9.69 -7.73
CA LEU A 144 -11.80 9.26 -6.76
C LEU A 144 -13.14 8.92 -7.42
N ALA A 145 -13.56 9.69 -8.43
CA ALA A 145 -14.80 9.42 -9.16
C ALA A 145 -14.78 8.06 -9.90
N GLU A 146 -13.61 7.62 -10.39
CA GLU A 146 -13.44 6.28 -10.99
C GLU A 146 -13.63 5.14 -9.97
N PHE A 147 -13.37 5.41 -8.69
CA PHE A 147 -13.68 4.51 -7.57
C PHE A 147 -15.11 4.69 -7.02
N GLY A 148 -15.96 5.50 -7.68
CA GLY A 148 -17.32 5.79 -7.24
C GLY A 148 -17.41 6.77 -6.07
N VAL A 149 -16.33 7.47 -5.74
CA VAL A 149 -16.30 8.47 -4.66
C VAL A 149 -16.49 9.87 -5.24
N SER A 150 -17.66 10.46 -5.00
CA SER A 150 -17.94 11.87 -5.34
C SER A 150 -17.94 12.72 -4.08
N LEU A 151 -17.16 13.81 -4.09
CA LEU A 151 -17.04 14.75 -2.98
C LEU A 151 -17.58 16.12 -3.39
N PRO A 152 -18.26 16.85 -2.50
CA PRO A 152 -18.62 18.24 -2.74
C PRO A 152 -17.41 19.08 -3.20
N ASP A 153 -17.65 20.06 -4.06
CA ASP A 153 -16.59 20.97 -4.51
C ASP A 153 -15.95 21.76 -3.35
N SER A 154 -16.72 21.97 -2.28
CA SER A 154 -16.27 22.62 -1.05
C SER A 154 -15.36 21.75 -0.16
N THR A 155 -15.36 20.43 -0.33
CA THR A 155 -14.49 19.54 0.44
C THR A 155 -13.07 19.61 -0.10
N ALA A 156 -12.10 20.06 0.69
CA ALA A 156 -10.70 20.07 0.31
C ALA A 156 -10.18 18.63 0.17
N ILE A 157 -9.27 18.40 -0.79
CA ILE A 157 -8.55 17.13 -0.90
C ILE A 157 -7.08 17.38 -0.63
N ARG A 158 -6.51 16.65 0.33
CA ARG A 158 -5.07 16.63 0.61
C ARG A 158 -4.50 15.30 0.15
N VAL A 159 -3.60 15.36 -0.82
CA VAL A 159 -2.87 14.20 -1.31
C VAL A 159 -1.54 14.11 -0.57
N TRP A 160 -1.26 12.96 0.00
CA TRP A 160 -0.02 12.64 0.69
C TRP A 160 0.80 11.72 -0.20
N ASP A 161 1.92 12.24 -0.69
CA ASP A 161 2.87 11.46 -1.47
C ASP A 161 3.96 10.89 -0.55
N SER A 162 3.97 9.57 -0.37
CA SER A 162 4.88 8.80 0.50
C SER A 162 6.31 8.78 -0.07
N THR A 163 6.96 9.93 -0.02
CA THR A 163 8.34 10.18 -0.46
C THR A 163 9.34 10.14 0.70
N ALA A 164 8.86 10.16 1.94
CA ALA A 164 9.59 9.92 3.19
C ALA A 164 8.61 9.54 4.31
#